data_AF-A0A356E8F7-F1
#
_entry.id   AF-A0A356E8F7-F1
#
_cell.length_a   1.000
_cell.length_b   1.000
_cell.length_c   1.000
_cell.angle_alpha   90.00
_cell.angle_beta   90.00
_cell.angle_gamma   90.00
#
_symmetry.space_group_name_H-M   'P 1'
#
loop_
_entity.id
_entity.type
_entity.pdbx_description
1 polymer ?
#
loop_
_entity_poly.entity_id
_entity_poly.type
_entity_poly.pdbx_seq_one_letter_code
_entity_poly.pdbx_strand_id
1 'polypeptide(L)'
;MPEATVAYAFLTEKDFIRIGITSKHPKAATLTPIYTIGDPWIRAYVDLQNNPNVSTNYYQRNLSVSSSPQAHILVTGQATGGGINVYRYHPATKELEKIWMAD
;
A
#
# COMPACT_ATOMS: atom_id res chain seq x y z
N MET A 1 8.39 -5.02 18.45
CA MET A 1 8.58 -3.63 18.01
C MET A 1 7.49 -3.33 16.99
N PRO A 2 6.88 -2.13 16.95
CA PRO A 2 6.02 -1.79 15.82
C PRO A 2 6.84 -1.97 14.54
N GLU A 3 6.29 -2.66 13.54
CA GLU A 3 6.95 -2.86 12.26
C GLU A 3 7.48 -1.51 11.73
N ALA A 4 8.70 -1.44 11.21
CA ALA A 4 9.19 -0.16 10.71
C ALA A 4 8.30 0.31 9.55
N THR A 5 7.82 1.56 9.62
CA THR A 5 7.06 2.16 8.52
C THR A 5 8.01 2.46 7.37
N VAL A 6 7.70 1.99 6.16
CA VAL A 6 8.48 2.32 4.96
C VAL A 6 7.89 3.52 4.25
N ALA A 7 6.56 3.58 4.12
CA ALA A 7 5.87 4.68 3.46
C ALA A 7 4.49 4.94 4.04
N TYR A 8 4.04 6.20 3.94
CA TYR A 8 2.63 6.56 4.01
C TYR A 8 2.15 6.91 2.60
N ALA A 9 1.02 6.36 2.20
CA ALA A 9 0.44 6.62 0.88
C ALA A 9 -0.99 7.13 1.04
N PHE A 10 -1.26 8.31 0.48
CA PHE A 10 -2.57 8.93 0.53
C PHE A 10 -3.45 8.39 -0.61
N LEU A 11 -4.59 7.81 -0.24
CA LEU A 11 -5.58 7.27 -1.16
C LEU A 11 -6.66 8.31 -1.51
N THR A 12 -6.87 9.27 -0.60
CA THR A 12 -7.63 10.51 -0.79
C THR A 12 -6.89 11.64 -0.07
N GLU A 13 -7.41 12.87 -0.13
CA GLU A 13 -6.84 14.01 0.62
C GLU A 13 -6.80 13.79 2.15
N LYS A 14 -7.58 12.82 2.66
CA LYS A 14 -7.68 12.54 4.10
C LYS A 14 -7.36 11.10 4.46
N ASP A 15 -7.67 10.14 3.59
CA ASP A 15 -7.45 8.73 3.85
C ASP A 15 -6.07 8.32 3.38
N PHE A 16 -5.35 7.60 4.23
CA PHE A 16 -4.02 7.10 3.93
C PHE A 16 -3.78 5.74 4.56
N ILE A 17 -2.84 5.02 3.96
CA ILE A 17 -2.36 3.74 4.47
C ILE A 17 -0.92 3.87 4.94
N ARG A 18 -0.56 3.02 5.91
CA ARG A 18 0.81 2.86 6.38
C ARG A 18 1.39 1.57 5.84
N ILE A 19 2.35 1.66 4.94
CA ILE A 19 3.04 0.48 4.39
C ILE A 19 4.27 0.18 5.23
N GLY A 20 4.28 -1.00 5.85
CA GLY A 20 5.39 -1.51 6.65
C GLY A 20 6.44 -2.25 5.82
N ILE A 21 7.44 -2.79 6.53
CA ILE A 21 8.40 -3.72 5.91
C ILE A 21 7.67 -4.99 5.49
N THR A 22 7.59 -5.25 4.19
CA THR A 22 7.07 -6.52 3.69
C THR A 22 8.18 -7.56 3.69
N SER A 23 7.87 -8.76 4.20
CA SER A 23 8.83 -9.87 4.13
C SER A 23 8.89 -10.40 2.70
N LYS A 24 10.04 -10.91 2.27
CA LYS A 24 10.15 -11.65 0.99
C LYS A 24 9.33 -12.95 0.99
N HIS A 25 8.81 -13.38 2.14
CA HIS A 25 8.03 -14.60 2.24
C HIS A 25 6.59 -14.38 1.74
N PRO A 26 6.07 -15.28 0.88
CA PRO A 26 4.76 -15.16 0.26
C PRO A 26 3.57 -15.21 1.23
N LYS A 27 3.81 -15.48 2.53
CA LYS A 27 2.80 -15.53 3.60
C LYS A 27 2.78 -14.30 4.51
N ALA A 28 3.51 -13.23 4.18
CA ALA A 28 3.39 -11.98 4.94
C ALA A 28 1.96 -11.44 4.83
N ALA A 29 1.42 -10.96 5.96
CA ALA A 29 0.12 -10.29 5.98
C ALA A 29 0.15 -9.09 5.04
N THR A 30 -0.81 -9.02 4.13
CA THR A 30 -1.00 -7.94 3.14
C THR A 30 -2.00 -6.89 3.60
N LEU A 31 -2.69 -7.17 4.71
CA LEU A 31 -3.69 -6.29 5.27
C LEU A 31 -3.03 -5.04 5.83
N THR A 32 -3.44 -3.91 5.28
CA THR A 32 -2.95 -2.59 5.65
C THR A 32 -4.10 -1.75 6.19
N PRO A 33 -3.98 -1.17 7.40
CA PRO A 33 -5.03 -0.31 7.95
C PRO A 33 -5.15 1.00 7.16
N ILE A 34 -6.38 1.46 6.98
CA ILE A 34 -6.71 2.81 6.51
C ILE A 34 -6.91 3.72 7.72
N TYR A 35 -6.23 4.86 7.70
CA TYR A 35 -6.39 5.96 8.64
C TYR A 35 -6.99 7.17 7.92
N THR A 36 -7.63 8.05 8.69
CA THR A 36 -8.15 9.33 8.20
C THR A 36 -7.54 10.46 9.02
N ILE A 37 -7.08 11.53 8.39
CA ILE A 37 -6.56 12.72 9.09
C ILE A 37 -7.57 13.21 10.13
N GLY A 38 -7.10 13.42 11.37
CA GLY A 38 -7.91 13.93 12.48
C GLY A 38 -8.76 12.85 13.18
N ASP A 39 -8.69 11.59 12.73
CA ASP A 39 -9.37 10.48 13.37
C ASP A 39 -8.36 9.52 14.03
N PRO A 40 -8.46 9.26 15.35
CA PRO A 40 -7.55 8.36 16.03
C PRO A 40 -7.80 6.87 15.73
N TRP A 41 -8.93 6.52 15.11
CA TRP A 41 -9.34 5.13 14.90
C TRP A 41 -9.03 4.60 13.50
N ILE A 42 -8.69 3.32 13.43
CA ILE A 42 -8.59 2.60 12.16
C ILE A 42 -9.98 2.55 11.51
N ARG A 43 -10.05 2.94 10.24
CA ARG A 43 -11.32 3.08 9.52
C ARG A 43 -11.72 1.86 8.70
N ALA A 44 -10.75 1.07 8.26
CA ALA A 44 -10.89 -0.17 7.50
C ALA A 44 -9.52 -0.84 7.35
N TYR A 45 -9.49 -2.01 6.70
CA TYR A 45 -8.27 -2.67 6.24
C TYR A 45 -8.39 -2.95 4.76
N VAL A 46 -7.29 -2.81 4.02
CA VAL A 46 -7.19 -3.15 2.60
C VAL A 46 -6.11 -4.20 2.38
N ASP A 47 -6.32 -5.07 1.40
CA ASP A 47 -5.35 -6.08 1.00
C ASP A 47 -4.48 -5.54 -0.15
N LEU A 48 -3.16 -5.44 0.06
CA LEU A 48 -2.21 -5.06 -0.99
C LEU A 48 -1.95 -6.18 -2.02
N GLN A 49 -2.58 -7.35 -1.85
CA GLN A 49 -2.52 -8.53 -2.72
C GLN A 49 -1.06 -8.91 -3.07
N ASN A 50 -0.41 -9.69 -2.20
CA ASN A 50 1.05 -9.97 -2.16
C ASN A 50 1.66 -10.65 -3.40
N ASN A 51 0.95 -10.74 -4.52
CA ASN A 51 1.44 -11.40 -5.70
C ASN A 51 1.41 -10.43 -6.89
N PRO A 52 2.56 -9.88 -7.32
CA PRO A 52 3.89 -9.94 -6.71
C PRO A 52 4.04 -9.06 -5.46
N ASN A 53 4.96 -9.45 -4.55
CA ASN A 53 5.22 -8.73 -3.29
C ASN A 53 5.61 -7.28 -3.55
N VAL A 54 5.16 -6.37 -2.68
CA VAL A 54 5.57 -4.96 -2.69
C VAL A 54 7.04 -4.82 -2.29
N SER A 55 7.81 -4.01 -3.01
CA SER A 55 9.24 -3.76 -2.83
C SER A 55 9.53 -2.84 -1.64
N THR A 56 9.11 -3.24 -0.44
CA THR A 56 9.32 -2.51 0.83
C THR A 56 10.05 -3.34 1.87
N ASN A 57 10.92 -4.27 1.44
CA ASN A 57 11.68 -5.16 2.33
C ASN A 57 12.82 -4.49 3.13
N TYR A 58 12.94 -3.15 3.07
CA TYR A 58 13.91 -2.35 3.81
C TYR A 58 13.38 -0.91 4.00
N TYR A 59 13.74 -0.24 5.09
CA TYR A 59 13.23 1.10 5.42
C TYR A 59 13.50 2.16 4.33
N GLN A 60 14.63 2.08 3.63
CA GLN A 60 15.04 3.01 2.57
C GLN A 60 14.28 2.82 1.24
N ARG A 61 13.34 1.89 1.16
CA ARG A 61 12.57 1.58 -0.06
C ARG A 61 11.28 2.40 -0.18
N ASN A 62 11.19 3.54 0.49
CA ASN A 62 10.03 4.43 0.42
C ASN A 62 9.76 4.93 -1.02
N LEU A 63 10.79 5.03 -1.86
CA LEU A 63 10.66 5.40 -3.27
C LEU A 63 9.97 4.32 -4.13
N SER A 64 9.78 3.10 -3.60
CA SER A 64 9.00 2.04 -4.26
C SER A 64 7.48 2.22 -4.10
N VAL A 65 7.02 3.30 -3.46
CA VAL A 65 5.60 3.56 -3.20
C VAL A 65 5.28 4.98 -3.64
N SER A 66 4.22 5.13 -4.42
CA SER A 66 3.69 6.44 -4.81
C SER A 66 2.17 6.39 -4.88
N SER A 67 1.50 7.53 -4.77
CA SER A 67 0.05 7.60 -4.84
C SER A 67 -0.44 8.92 -5.45
N SER A 68 -1.62 8.88 -6.06
CA SER A 68 -2.37 10.06 -6.49
C SER A 68 -3.71 10.08 -5.73
N PRO A 69 -3.85 10.93 -4.70
CA PRO A 69 -5.08 11.07 -3.93
C PRO A 69 -6.29 11.49 -4.77
N GLN A 70 -6.06 12.35 -5.78
CA GLN A 70 -7.11 12.87 -6.64
C GLN A 70 -7.61 11.83 -7.64
N ALA A 71 -6.72 10.94 -8.10
CA ALA A 71 -7.09 9.84 -9.00
C ALA A 71 -7.48 8.55 -8.25
N HIS A 72 -7.34 8.53 -6.92
CA HIS A 72 -7.49 7.35 -6.08
C HIS A 72 -6.59 6.18 -6.53
N ILE A 73 -5.34 6.50 -6.88
CA ILE A 73 -4.37 5.52 -7.37
C ILE A 73 -3.25 5.32 -6.35
N LEU A 74 -2.92 4.06 -6.08
CA LEU A 74 -1.69 3.65 -5.40
C LEU A 74 -0.82 2.88 -6.40
N VAL A 75 0.48 3.16 -6.42
CA VAL A 75 1.48 2.45 -7.20
C VAL A 75 2.55 1.90 -6.27
N THR A 76 2.90 0.63 -6.44
CA THR A 76 4.01 0.01 -5.72
C THR A 76 4.97 -0.69 -6.69
N GLY A 77 6.27 -0.62 -6.41
CA GLY A 77 7.26 -1.43 -7.10
C GLY A 77 7.18 -2.90 -6.65
N GLN A 78 7.54 -3.81 -7.53
CA GLN A 78 7.59 -5.24 -7.23
C GLN A 78 8.93 -5.63 -6.62
N ALA A 79 8.92 -6.51 -5.61
CA ALA A 79 10.14 -6.95 -4.91
C ALA A 79 11.07 -7.80 -5.80
N THR A 80 10.52 -8.37 -6.88
CA THR A 80 11.20 -9.18 -7.90
C THR A 80 10.65 -8.79 -9.27
N GLY A 81 11.43 -8.98 -10.34
CA GLY A 81 10.98 -8.71 -11.72
C GLY A 81 11.31 -7.29 -12.20
N GLY A 82 11.13 -6.28 -11.34
CA GLY A 82 11.38 -4.87 -11.68
C GLY A 82 10.12 -4.10 -12.10
N GLY A 83 8.98 -4.79 -12.19
CA GLY A 83 7.69 -4.23 -12.50
C GLY A 83 7.03 -3.39 -11.41
N ILE A 84 5.78 -3.00 -11.66
CA ILE A 84 4.93 -2.25 -10.72
C ILE A 84 3.55 -2.89 -10.57
N ASN A 85 2.90 -2.68 -9.42
CA ASN A 85 1.49 -2.93 -9.20
C ASN A 85 0.77 -1.58 -9.16
N VAL A 86 -0.40 -1.50 -9.79
CA VAL A 86 -1.27 -0.31 -9.74
C VAL A 86 -2.61 -0.71 -9.16
N TYR A 87 -3.05 0.07 -8.17
CA TYR A 87 -4.28 -0.15 -7.45
C TYR A 87 -5.19 1.07 -7.57
N ARG A 88 -6.49 0.82 -7.65
CA ARG A 88 -7.55 1.81 -7.51
C ARG A 88 -8.18 1.69 -6.13
N TYR A 89 -8.20 2.80 -5.39
CA TYR A 89 -8.96 2.91 -4.16
C TYR A 89 -10.40 3.32 -4.47
N HIS A 90 -11.35 2.70 -3.78
CA HIS A 90 -12.77 3.00 -3.87
C HIS A 90 -13.23 3.65 -2.56
N PRO A 91 -13.28 5.00 -2.46
CA PRO A 91 -13.56 5.68 -1.18
C PRO A 91 -14.90 5.31 -0.54
N ALA A 92 -15.90 4.99 -1.36
CA ALA A 92 -17.24 4.62 -0.89
C ALA A 92 -17.27 3.26 -0.17
N THR A 93 -16.51 2.28 -0.66
CA THR A 93 -16.47 0.91 -0.12
C THR A 93 -15.24 0.65 0.75
N LYS A 94 -14.23 1.54 0.69
CA LYS A 94 -12.91 1.40 1.33
C LYS A 94 -12.14 0.18 0.86
N GLU A 95 -12.31 -0.17 -0.42
CA GLU A 95 -11.61 -1.28 -1.05
C GLU A 95 -10.44 -0.79 -1.89
N LEU A 96 -9.42 -1.64 -2.01
CA LEU A 96 -8.26 -1.41 -2.85
C LEU A 96 -8.16 -2.50 -3.91
N GLU A 97 -8.56 -2.17 -5.12
CA GLU A 97 -8.59 -3.07 -6.26
C GLU A 97 -7.26 -3.01 -7.00
N LYS A 98 -6.59 -4.14 -7.21
CA LYS A 98 -5.45 -4.21 -8.13
C LYS A 98 -5.98 -4.17 -9.57
N ILE A 99 -5.72 -3.07 -10.28
CA ILE A 99 -6.24 -2.85 -11.64
C ILE A 99 -5.22 -3.13 -12.74
N TRP A 100 -3.93 -3.17 -12.39
CA TRP A 100 -2.88 -3.47 -13.36
C TRP A 100 -1.59 -3.95 -12.70
N MET A 101 -0.83 -4.76 -13.45
CA MET A 101 0.55 -5.15 -13.15
C MET A 101 1.34 -5.31 -14.46
N ALA A 102 2.63 -4.99 -14.43
CA ALA A 102 3.60 -5.36 -15.47
C ALA A 102 4.86 -5.90 -14.82
N ASP A 103 5.62 -6.69 -15.58
CA ASP A 103 6.87 -7.33 -15.17
C ASP A 103 8.11 -6.50 -15.56
#